data_AF-D3APA0-F1
#
_entry.id   AF-D3APA0-F1
#
_cell.length_a   1.000
_cell.length_b   1.000
_cell.length_c   1.000
_cell.angle_alpha   90.00
_cell.angle_beta   90.00
_cell.angle_gamma   90.00
#
_symmetry.space_group_name_H-M   'P 1'
#
loop_
_entity.id
_entity.type
_entity.pdbx_description
1 polymer ?
#
loop_
_entity_poly.entity_id
_entity_poly.type
_entity_poly.pdbx_seq_one_letter_code
_entity_poly.pdbx_strand_id
1 'polypeptide(L)'
;MIQERIAALRSLMAERHIDAYMIPTSDFHESEYVGDYFKCRKFITGFTGSAGTAVITQTEARLWTDGRYFVQAAKQLEGTGVILMKSGQEGVPTEEEYLTEMMPDNGTLGFDGRVVNSQMGQKLKELLEDKHVKFSWQEDLVDFIWEDRPELSAEPVWILKENYAGKSAVDKIA
;
A
#
# COMPACT_ATOMS: atom_id res chain seq x y z
N MET A 1 -10.63 11.16 12.69
CA MET A 1 -9.82 12.08 11.85
C MET A 1 -8.55 11.35 11.39
N ILE A 2 -7.88 11.77 10.29
CA ILE A 2 -6.74 11.02 9.71
C ILE A 2 -5.62 10.75 10.74
N GLN A 3 -5.34 11.71 11.61
CA GLN A 3 -4.37 11.56 12.70
C GLN A 3 -4.72 10.42 13.67
N GLU A 4 -5.99 10.22 13.98
CA GLU A 4 -6.44 9.13 14.87
C GLU A 4 -6.24 7.77 14.21
N ARG A 5 -6.47 7.66 12.89
CA ARG A 5 -6.20 6.43 12.14
C ARG A 5 -4.72 6.08 12.11
N ILE A 6 -3.86 7.08 11.88
CA ILE A 6 -2.40 6.91 11.93
C ILE A 6 -1.95 6.54 13.35
N ALA A 7 -2.53 7.18 14.39
CA ALA A 7 -2.21 6.84 15.78
C ALA A 7 -2.62 5.41 16.13
N ALA A 8 -3.81 4.96 15.73
CA ALA A 8 -4.27 3.59 15.94
C ALA A 8 -3.38 2.57 15.21
N LEU A 9 -2.98 2.85 13.96
CA LEU A 9 -2.03 2.01 13.23
C LEU A 9 -0.67 1.93 13.97
N ARG A 10 -0.15 3.06 14.45
CA ARG A 10 1.11 3.10 15.22
C ARG A 10 1.04 2.30 16.52
N SER A 11 -0.11 2.31 17.21
CA SER A 11 -0.33 1.46 18.39
C SER A 11 -0.19 -0.03 18.03
N LEU A 12 -0.87 -0.49 16.97
CA LEU A 12 -0.74 -1.88 16.50
C LEU A 12 0.67 -2.22 16.04
N MET A 13 1.36 -1.28 15.39
CA MET A 13 2.76 -1.44 15.00
C MET A 13 3.65 -1.61 16.25
N ALA A 14 3.47 -0.79 17.28
CA ALA A 14 4.26 -0.85 18.50
C ALA A 14 4.07 -2.18 19.25
N GLU A 15 2.83 -2.68 19.33
CA GLU A 15 2.51 -4.00 19.90
C GLU A 15 3.21 -5.16 19.18
N ARG A 16 3.45 -5.01 17.87
CA ARG A 16 4.08 -6.03 17.02
C ARG A 16 5.56 -5.76 16.75
N HIS A 17 6.14 -4.75 17.37
CA HIS A 17 7.52 -4.32 17.15
C HIS A 17 7.83 -4.01 15.67
N ILE A 18 6.91 -3.31 15.00
CA ILE A 18 7.03 -2.85 13.62
C ILE A 18 7.51 -1.39 13.61
N ASP A 19 8.60 -1.13 12.89
CA ASP A 19 9.24 0.19 12.81
C ASP A 19 8.66 1.04 11.68
N ALA A 20 8.32 0.39 10.56
CA ALA A 20 7.66 1.01 9.41
C ALA A 20 6.57 0.09 8.86
N TYR A 21 5.45 0.66 8.41
CA TYR A 21 4.35 -0.05 7.77
C TYR A 21 4.09 0.54 6.37
N MET A 22 4.22 -0.30 5.34
CA MET A 22 4.06 0.08 3.94
C MET A 22 2.65 -0.30 3.45
N ILE A 23 1.98 0.64 2.80
CA ILE A 23 0.61 0.50 2.28
C ILE A 23 0.61 0.94 0.81
N PRO A 24 0.86 0.02 -0.14
CA PRO A 24 0.81 0.32 -1.56
C PRO A 24 -0.64 0.51 -2.03
N THR A 25 -0.79 0.96 -3.27
CA THR A 25 -2.06 0.77 -3.99
C THR A 25 -2.01 -0.55 -4.71
N SER A 26 -2.66 -1.55 -4.16
CA SER A 26 -2.71 -2.89 -4.71
C SER A 26 -3.88 -3.65 -4.09
N ASP A 27 -4.24 -4.75 -4.73
CA ASP A 27 -5.16 -5.75 -4.21
C ASP A 27 -4.51 -7.14 -4.31
N PHE A 28 -5.28 -8.19 -4.09
CA PHE A 28 -4.76 -9.56 -4.18
C PHE A 28 -4.39 -10.02 -5.60
N HIS A 29 -4.57 -9.15 -6.61
CA HIS A 29 -4.46 -9.45 -8.03
C HIS A 29 -3.67 -8.39 -8.82
N GLU A 30 -3.02 -7.44 -8.14
CA GLU A 30 -2.27 -6.34 -8.75
C GLU A 30 -3.11 -5.49 -9.72
N SER A 31 -4.39 -5.26 -9.40
CA SER A 31 -5.25 -4.41 -10.21
C SER A 31 -4.77 -2.96 -10.26
N GLU A 32 -4.83 -2.34 -11.43
CA GLU A 32 -4.54 -0.90 -11.59
C GLU A 32 -5.55 -0.03 -10.80
N TYR A 33 -6.83 -0.41 -10.82
CA TYR A 33 -7.90 0.23 -10.07
C TYR A 33 -8.48 -0.74 -9.06
N VAL A 34 -8.18 -0.51 -7.79
CA VAL A 34 -8.59 -1.40 -6.71
C VAL A 34 -10.01 -1.11 -6.23
N GLY A 35 -10.74 -2.17 -5.86
CA GLY A 35 -12.06 -2.07 -5.23
C GLY A 35 -12.01 -1.34 -3.88
N ASP A 36 -13.16 -0.88 -3.38
CA ASP A 36 -13.21 -0.05 -2.17
C ASP A 36 -12.64 -0.74 -0.92
N TYR A 37 -12.81 -2.06 -0.77
CA TYR A 37 -12.18 -2.89 0.27
C TYR A 37 -10.66 -2.70 0.35
N PHE A 38 -10.00 -2.52 -0.79
CA PHE A 38 -8.54 -2.45 -0.91
C PHE A 38 -7.98 -1.02 -0.79
N LYS A 39 -8.84 -0.01 -0.59
CA LYS A 39 -8.42 1.40 -0.51
C LYS A 39 -7.82 1.76 0.87
N CYS A 40 -6.99 0.88 1.44
CA CYS A 40 -6.33 1.07 2.74
C CYS A 40 -5.50 2.37 2.78
N ARG A 41 -4.75 2.65 1.70
CA ARG A 41 -3.98 3.90 1.56
C ARG A 41 -4.90 5.14 1.63
N LYS A 42 -6.07 5.10 0.99
CA LYS A 42 -7.07 6.18 1.08
C LYS A 42 -7.63 6.30 2.50
N PHE A 43 -7.93 5.18 3.16
CA PHE A 43 -8.41 5.19 4.54
C PHE A 43 -7.40 5.84 5.49
N ILE A 44 -6.12 5.43 5.41
CA ILE A 44 -5.06 5.93 6.29
C ILE A 44 -4.66 7.37 5.99
N THR A 45 -4.60 7.78 4.72
CA THR A 45 -4.03 9.11 4.36
C THR A 45 -5.08 10.15 3.96
N GLY A 46 -6.29 9.72 3.59
CA GLY A 46 -7.30 10.58 2.96
C GLY A 46 -7.10 10.80 1.46
N PHE A 47 -5.96 10.40 0.90
CA PHE A 47 -5.67 10.60 -0.52
C PHE A 47 -6.41 9.62 -1.43
N THR A 48 -7.15 10.16 -2.40
CA THR A 48 -8.08 9.41 -3.25
C THR A 48 -7.59 9.17 -4.68
N GLY A 49 -6.35 9.53 -5.05
CA GLY A 49 -5.81 9.27 -6.38
C GLY A 49 -5.66 7.77 -6.64
N SER A 50 -5.53 7.33 -7.89
CA SER A 50 -5.47 5.87 -8.16
C SER A 50 -4.08 5.27 -7.97
N ALA A 51 -3.02 6.06 -7.79
CA ALA A 51 -1.66 5.55 -7.62
C ALA A 51 -0.94 6.19 -6.44
N GLY A 52 -0.19 5.39 -5.69
CA GLY A 52 0.69 5.85 -4.63
C GLY A 52 0.96 4.82 -3.54
N THR A 53 1.98 5.07 -2.73
CA THR A 53 2.41 4.21 -1.63
C THR A 53 2.55 5.05 -0.38
N ALA A 54 1.90 4.65 0.71
CA ALA A 54 2.11 5.26 2.01
C ALA A 54 3.11 4.45 2.82
N VAL A 55 4.03 5.13 3.51
CA VAL A 55 4.91 4.52 4.51
C VAL A 55 4.69 5.26 5.82
N ILE A 56 4.28 4.51 6.85
CA ILE A 56 4.01 5.03 8.18
C ILE A 56 5.10 4.51 9.11
N THR A 57 5.81 5.41 9.78
CA THR A 57 6.73 5.07 10.88
C THR A 57 6.12 5.50 12.20
N GLN A 58 6.81 5.25 13.31
CA GLN A 58 6.36 5.74 14.62
C GLN A 58 6.31 7.26 14.73
N THR A 59 7.08 7.99 13.91
CA THR A 59 7.19 9.46 13.98
C THR A 59 6.66 10.16 12.74
N GLU A 60 6.78 9.55 11.56
CA GLU A 60 6.40 10.16 10.28
C GLU A 60 5.30 9.37 9.56
N ALA A 61 4.60 10.05 8.64
CA ALA A 61 3.70 9.45 7.67
C ALA A 61 4.00 10.10 6.33
N ARG A 62 4.42 9.31 5.34
CA ARG A 62 4.80 9.81 4.02
C ARG A 62 3.97 9.12 2.94
N LEU A 63 3.62 9.84 1.89
CA LEU A 63 2.86 9.32 0.75
C LEU A 63 3.57 9.69 -0.56
N TRP A 64 4.02 8.67 -1.29
CA TRP A 64 4.51 8.80 -2.65
C TRP A 64 3.37 8.69 -3.64
N THR A 65 3.39 9.54 -4.66
CA THR A 65 2.50 9.47 -5.82
C THR A 65 3.17 10.13 -7.01
N ASP A 66 2.68 9.88 -8.21
CA ASP A 66 3.24 10.44 -9.44
C ASP A 66 2.62 11.81 -9.82
N GLY A 67 3.19 12.42 -10.87
CA GLY A 67 2.87 13.78 -11.32
C GLY A 67 1.41 14.05 -11.64
N ARG A 68 0.61 13.02 -11.95
CA ARG A 68 -0.84 13.15 -12.16
C ARG A 68 -1.56 13.68 -10.91
N TYR A 69 -1.02 13.40 -9.73
CA TYR A 69 -1.71 13.60 -8.46
C TYR A 69 -1.10 14.67 -7.56
N PHE A 70 -0.01 15.34 -7.92
CA PHE A 70 0.67 16.28 -7.02
C PHE A 70 -0.27 17.37 -6.46
N VAL A 71 -1.08 18.00 -7.31
CA VAL A 71 -2.02 19.06 -6.88
C VAL A 71 -3.14 18.49 -6.02
N GLN A 72 -3.67 17.32 -6.40
CA GLN A 72 -4.72 16.65 -5.64
C GLN A 72 -4.22 16.23 -4.26
N ALA A 73 -3.06 15.58 -4.20
CA ALA A 73 -2.46 15.09 -2.97
C ALA A 73 -2.12 16.26 -2.04
N ALA A 74 -1.52 17.34 -2.55
CA ALA A 74 -1.23 18.53 -1.74
C ALA A 74 -2.48 19.07 -1.04
N LYS A 75 -3.62 19.11 -1.75
CA LYS A 75 -4.89 19.58 -1.19
C LYS A 75 -5.53 18.57 -0.22
N GLN A 76 -5.48 17.28 -0.53
CA GLN A 76 -6.13 16.24 0.28
C GLN A 76 -5.36 15.91 1.56
N LEU A 77 -4.04 16.10 1.56
CA LEU A 77 -3.18 15.84 2.72
C LEU A 77 -3.01 17.07 3.62
N GLU A 78 -3.48 18.25 3.21
CA GLU A 78 -3.37 19.47 4.00
C GLU A 78 -3.99 19.29 5.40
N GLY A 79 -3.21 19.59 6.43
CA GLY A 79 -3.64 19.44 7.83
C GLY A 79 -3.77 18.00 8.33
N THR A 80 -3.46 16.98 7.53
CA THR A 80 -3.53 15.56 7.95
C THR A 80 -2.28 15.09 8.70
N GLY A 81 -1.14 15.76 8.51
CA GLY A 81 0.17 15.34 9.01
C GLY A 81 0.91 14.36 8.08
N VAL A 82 0.30 13.94 6.97
CA VAL A 82 0.96 13.10 5.95
C VAL A 82 1.79 13.98 5.03
N ILE A 83 3.06 13.67 4.89
CA ILE A 83 4.01 14.38 4.03
C ILE A 83 3.89 13.84 2.61
N LEU A 84 3.62 14.74 1.66
CA LEU A 84 3.60 14.41 0.24
C LEU A 84 5.02 14.24 -0.30
N MET A 85 5.30 13.08 -0.88
CA MET A 85 6.52 12.75 -1.59
C MET A 85 6.20 12.71 -3.10
N LYS A 86 6.74 13.66 -3.86
CA LYS A 86 6.44 13.82 -5.29
C LYS A 86 7.38 12.95 -6.12
N SER A 87 6.97 11.72 -6.41
CA SER A 87 7.82 10.73 -7.08
C SER A 87 8.39 11.25 -8.40
N GLY A 88 9.69 11.00 -8.61
CA GLY A 88 10.42 11.44 -9.81
C GLY A 88 10.84 12.91 -9.83
N GLN A 89 10.55 13.70 -8.78
CA GLN A 89 11.13 15.03 -8.63
C GLN A 89 12.55 14.95 -8.08
N GLU A 90 13.42 15.84 -8.56
CA GLU A 90 14.80 15.97 -8.07
C GLU A 90 14.82 16.23 -6.56
N GLY A 91 15.65 15.48 -5.84
CA GLY A 91 15.80 15.57 -4.39
C GLY A 91 14.70 14.89 -3.57
N VAL A 92 13.69 14.27 -4.20
CA VAL A 92 12.71 13.44 -3.51
C VAL A 92 13.19 11.98 -3.54
N PRO A 93 13.49 11.37 -2.37
CA PRO A 93 13.90 9.97 -2.33
C PRO A 93 12.77 9.07 -2.78
N THR A 94 13.10 7.92 -3.36
CA THR A 94 12.13 6.83 -3.60
C THR A 94 11.66 6.23 -2.28
N GLU A 95 10.57 5.44 -2.32
CA GLU A 95 10.11 4.66 -1.17
C GLU A 95 11.23 3.75 -0.64
N GLU A 96 11.99 3.18 -1.56
CA GLU A 96 13.11 2.28 -1.33
C GLU A 96 14.27 3.00 -0.66
N GLU A 97 14.71 4.14 -1.19
CA GLU A 97 15.78 4.95 -0.60
C GLU A 97 15.41 5.41 0.82
N TYR A 98 14.15 5.84 1.01
CA TYR A 98 13.65 6.23 2.32
C TYR A 98 13.65 5.05 3.31
N LEU A 99 13.19 3.87 2.89
CA LEU A 99 13.24 2.64 3.70
C LEU A 99 14.67 2.26 4.07
N THR A 100 15.59 2.27 3.11
CA THR A 100 17.00 2.00 3.36
C THR A 100 17.61 2.99 4.34
N GLU A 101 17.25 4.27 4.27
CA GLU A 101 17.77 5.29 5.18
C GLU A 101 17.19 5.13 6.60
N MET A 102 15.86 5.06 6.74
CA MET A 102 15.20 5.20 8.04
C MET A 102 15.15 3.91 8.86
N MET A 103 15.16 2.73 8.23
CA MET A 103 15.01 1.48 8.96
C MET A 103 16.17 1.31 9.96
N PRO A 104 15.92 0.94 11.23
CA PRO A 104 16.98 0.63 12.16
C PRO A 104 17.59 -0.75 11.87
N ASP A 105 18.82 -0.98 12.34
CA ASP A 105 19.43 -2.31 12.30
C ASP A 105 18.57 -3.30 13.09
N ASN A 106 18.29 -4.46 12.49
CA ASN A 106 17.39 -5.50 13.01
C ASN A 106 15.92 -5.06 13.16
N GLY A 107 15.54 -3.93 12.54
CA GLY A 107 14.18 -3.42 12.54
C GLY A 107 13.19 -4.32 11.79
N THR A 108 11.91 -3.98 11.84
CA THR A 108 10.83 -4.73 11.19
C THR A 108 10.01 -3.84 10.26
N LEU A 109 9.98 -4.19 8.97
CA LEU A 109 9.07 -3.62 7.99
C LEU A 109 7.79 -4.46 7.91
N GLY A 110 6.65 -3.82 8.12
CA GLY A 110 5.33 -4.44 8.01
C GLY A 110 4.59 -4.05 6.72
N PHE A 111 3.76 -4.95 6.21
CA PHE A 111 2.77 -4.72 5.14
C PHE A 111 1.78 -5.90 5.09
N ASP A 112 0.68 -5.80 4.34
CA ASP A 112 -0.11 -7.01 4.01
C ASP A 112 0.58 -7.79 2.88
N GLY A 113 1.05 -9.00 3.18
CA GLY A 113 1.77 -9.85 2.22
C GLY A 113 0.95 -10.28 1.02
N ARG A 114 -0.38 -10.11 1.04
CA ARG A 114 -1.26 -10.43 -0.09
C ARG A 114 -1.32 -9.31 -1.12
N VAL A 115 -0.87 -8.10 -0.79
CA VAL A 115 -0.89 -6.92 -1.69
C VAL A 115 0.51 -6.49 -2.14
N VAL A 116 1.55 -7.20 -1.70
CA VAL A 116 2.94 -7.03 -2.14
C VAL A 116 3.35 -8.27 -2.91
N ASN A 117 3.59 -8.13 -4.22
CA ASN A 117 3.98 -9.26 -5.06
C ASN A 117 5.40 -9.78 -4.69
N SER A 118 5.72 -11.00 -5.14
CA SER A 118 7.01 -11.63 -4.83
C SER A 118 8.23 -10.86 -5.36
N GLN A 119 8.09 -10.15 -6.48
CA GLN A 119 9.19 -9.36 -7.06
C GLN A 119 9.55 -8.18 -6.15
N MET A 120 8.55 -7.42 -5.71
CA MET A 120 8.71 -6.31 -4.77
C MET A 120 9.22 -6.82 -3.42
N GLY A 121 8.67 -7.94 -2.92
CA GLY A 121 9.14 -8.55 -1.68
C GLY A 121 10.61 -8.96 -1.73
N GLN A 122 11.06 -9.56 -2.84
CA GLN A 122 12.48 -9.91 -3.04
C GLN A 122 13.36 -8.67 -3.13
N LYS A 123 12.93 -7.64 -3.89
CA LYS A 123 13.65 -6.37 -4.00
C LYS A 123 13.84 -5.69 -2.64
N LEU A 124 12.78 -5.61 -1.82
CA LEU A 124 12.85 -5.04 -0.48
C LEU A 124 13.77 -5.85 0.44
N LYS A 125 13.75 -7.18 0.32
CA LYS A 125 14.63 -8.07 1.09
C LYS A 125 16.10 -7.81 0.77
N GLU A 126 16.47 -7.73 -0.50
CA GLU A 126 17.84 -7.44 -0.94
C GLU A 126 18.27 -6.04 -0.50
N LEU A 127 17.40 -5.05 -0.69
CA LEU A 127 17.68 -3.66 -0.37
C LEU A 127 17.95 -3.43 1.14
N LEU A 128 17.28 -4.19 2.01
CA LEU A 128 17.34 -4.01 3.47
C LEU A 128 18.18 -5.09 4.17
N GLU A 129 18.94 -5.90 3.40
CA GLU A 129 19.73 -7.01 3.92
C GLU A 129 20.87 -6.54 4.84
N ASP A 130 21.57 -5.47 4.48
CA ASP A 130 22.70 -4.91 5.24
C ASP A 130 22.29 -4.49 6.67
N LYS A 131 21.02 -4.10 6.84
CA LYS A 131 20.43 -3.72 8.13
C LYS A 131 19.74 -4.89 8.83
N HIS A 132 19.76 -6.10 8.27
CA HIS A 132 19.10 -7.29 8.81
C HIS A 132 17.61 -7.08 9.14
N VAL A 133 16.91 -6.31 8.29
CA VAL A 133 15.49 -6.01 8.50
C VAL A 133 14.64 -7.28 8.40
N LYS A 134 13.70 -7.42 9.33
CA LYS A 134 12.68 -8.45 9.36
C LYS A 134 11.41 -7.97 8.67
N PHE A 135 10.60 -8.91 8.21
CA PHE A 135 9.36 -8.64 7.49
C PHE A 135 8.16 -9.20 8.24
N SER A 136 7.19 -8.34 8.57
CA SER A 136 5.90 -8.70 9.13
C SER A 136 4.83 -8.57 8.04
N TRP A 137 4.43 -9.70 7.44
CA TRP A 137 3.60 -9.71 6.23
C TRP A 137 2.31 -10.53 6.37
N GLN A 138 2.09 -11.14 7.54
CA GLN A 138 1.00 -12.09 7.76
C GLN A 138 -0.34 -11.40 8.09
N GLU A 139 -0.31 -10.13 8.48
CA GLU A 139 -1.48 -9.38 8.95
C GLU A 139 -1.67 -8.08 8.17
N ASP A 140 -2.93 -7.79 7.82
CA ASP A 140 -3.36 -6.45 7.40
C ASP A 140 -3.68 -5.62 8.65
N LEU A 141 -2.76 -4.76 9.08
CA LEU A 141 -2.96 -3.93 10.28
C LEU A 141 -4.06 -2.88 10.08
N VAL A 142 -4.36 -2.50 8.84
CA VAL A 142 -5.44 -1.54 8.55
C VAL A 142 -6.80 -2.19 8.81
N ASP A 143 -6.92 -3.50 8.60
CA ASP A 143 -8.15 -4.25 8.86
C ASP A 143 -8.63 -4.12 10.32
N PHE A 144 -7.71 -4.16 11.27
CA PHE A 144 -8.02 -4.06 12.70
C PHE A 144 -8.54 -2.68 13.15
N ILE A 145 -8.36 -1.63 12.34
CA ILE A 145 -8.75 -0.25 12.67
C ILE A 145 -9.79 0.34 11.72
N TRP A 146 -10.14 -0.37 10.64
CA TRP A 146 -11.12 0.07 9.67
C TRP A 146 -12.47 -0.58 9.95
N GLU A 147 -13.15 -0.12 11.00
CA GLU A 147 -14.42 -0.71 11.49
C GLU A 147 -15.53 -0.78 10.42
N ASP A 148 -15.60 0.21 9.53
CA ASP A 148 -16.58 0.31 8.43
C ASP A 148 -15.98 -0.04 7.06
N ARG A 149 -15.04 -0.98 7.01
CA ARG A 149 -14.40 -1.43 5.76
C ARG A 149 -15.45 -1.98 4.79
N PRO A 150 -15.52 -1.44 3.55
CA PRO A 150 -16.45 -1.95 2.54
C PRO A 150 -16.19 -3.42 2.23
N GLU A 151 -17.23 -4.23 2.04
CA GLU A 151 -17.08 -5.64 1.70
C GLU A 151 -16.46 -5.85 0.32
N LEU A 152 -15.85 -7.02 0.11
CA LEU A 152 -15.40 -7.44 -1.22
C LEU A 152 -16.60 -7.57 -2.17
N SER A 153 -16.41 -7.13 -3.42
CA SER A 153 -17.44 -7.29 -4.45
C SER A 153 -17.76 -8.75 -4.66
N ALA A 154 -19.05 -9.09 -4.55
CA ALA A 154 -19.59 -10.43 -4.79
C ALA A 154 -20.61 -10.42 -5.93
N GLU A 155 -20.47 -9.47 -6.87
CA GLU A 155 -21.37 -9.35 -8.02
C GLU A 155 -21.37 -10.61 -8.90
N PRO A 156 -22.52 -11.05 -9.44
CA PRO A 156 -22.60 -12.25 -10.27
C PRO A 156 -21.73 -12.17 -11.52
N VAL A 157 -20.95 -13.23 -11.76
CA VAL A 157 -20.23 -13.42 -13.03
C VAL A 157 -21.18 -13.92 -14.12
N TRP A 158 -20.83 -13.66 -15.38
CA TRP A 158 -21.59 -14.11 -16.55
C TRP A 158 -20.67 -14.66 -17.65
N ILE A 159 -21.20 -15.58 -18.47
CA ILE A 159 -20.43 -16.23 -19.53
C ILE A 159 -20.45 -15.35 -20.80
N LEU A 160 -19.27 -14.91 -21.24
CA LEU A 160 -19.12 -14.27 -22.55
C LEU A 160 -19.22 -15.32 -23.65
N LYS A 161 -20.29 -15.24 -24.46
CA LYS A 161 -20.54 -16.22 -25.54
C LYS A 161 -19.40 -16.22 -26.57
N GLU A 162 -19.15 -17.39 -27.15
CA GLU A 162 -18.05 -17.61 -28.09
C GLU A 162 -18.10 -16.71 -29.33
N ASN A 163 -19.29 -16.38 -29.83
CA ASN A 163 -19.45 -15.44 -30.94
C ASN A 163 -18.92 -14.02 -30.64
N TYR A 164 -18.77 -13.67 -29.35
CA TYR A 164 -18.08 -12.45 -28.93
C TYR A 164 -16.62 -12.71 -28.56
N ALA A 165 -16.31 -13.86 -27.94
CA ALA A 165 -14.97 -14.18 -27.45
C ALA A 165 -14.00 -14.68 -28.53
N GLY A 166 -14.51 -15.11 -29.70
CA GLY A 166 -13.76 -15.65 -30.84
C GLY A 166 -13.23 -17.08 -30.68
N LYS A 167 -13.14 -17.58 -29.44
CA LYS A 167 -12.78 -18.96 -29.08
C LYS A 167 -13.42 -19.37 -27.77
N SER A 168 -13.72 -20.66 -27.61
CA SER A 168 -14.21 -21.23 -26.36
C SER A 168 -13.14 -21.19 -25.25
N ALA A 169 -13.55 -21.37 -23.99
CA ALA A 169 -12.61 -21.52 -22.88
C ALA A 169 -11.75 -22.79 -23.02
N VAL A 170 -12.35 -23.89 -23.52
CA VAL A 170 -11.65 -25.16 -23.73
C VAL A 170 -10.50 -24.98 -24.72
N ASP A 171 -10.72 -24.27 -25.83
CA ASP A 171 -9.69 -24.04 -26.84
C ASP A 171 -8.56 -23.09 -26.38
N LYS A 172 -8.80 -22.27 -25.35
CA LYS A 172 -7.77 -21.40 -24.75
C LYS A 172 -6.88 -22.15 -23.76
N ILE A 173 -7.41 -23.22 -23.16
CA ILE A 173 -6.71 -24.02 -22.16
C ILE A 173 -5.86 -25.11 -22.83
N ALA A 174 -6.30 -25.64 -23.97
CA ALA A 174 -5.60 -26.66 -24.76
C ALA A 174 -4.30 -26.15 -25.41
#